data_AF-A0A9D1XCE8-F1
#
_entry.id   AF-A0A9D1XCE8-F1
#
_cell.length_a   1.000
_cell.length_b   1.000
_cell.length_c   1.000
_cell.angle_alpha   90.00
_cell.angle_beta   90.00
_cell.angle_gamma   90.00
#
_symmetry.space_group_name_H-M   'P 1'
#
loop_
_entity.id
_entity.type
_entity.pdbx_description
1 polymer ?
#
loop_
_entity_poly.entity_id
_entity_poly.type
_entity_poly.pdbx_seq_one_letter_code
_entity_poly.pdbx_strand_id
1 'polypeptide(L)' 'MMQLKLAKVICRNMGMQKLLISCHKDNPASARIIRSNGGVLENEVTDERNGKILQRYWITL' A
#
# COMPACT_ATOMS: atom_id res chain seq x y z
N MET A 1 5.64 11.43 12.34
CA MET A 1 6.38 10.17 12.11
C MET A 1 5.61 9.35 11.08
N MET A 2 6.15 9.11 9.89
CA MET A 2 5.40 8.42 8.83
C MET A 2 5.64 6.90 8.93
N GLN A 3 4.69 6.17 9.54
CA GLN A 3 4.83 4.74 9.89
C GLN A 3 5.18 3.83 8.70
N LEU A 4 4.74 4.20 7.49
CA LEU A 4 5.05 3.46 6.27
C LEU A 4 6.56 3.41 5.94
N LYS A 5 7.30 4.50 6.23
CA LYS A 5 8.76 4.52 5.99
C LYS A 5 9.49 3.56 6.92
N LEU A 6 9.06 3.46 8.19
CA LEU A 6 9.63 2.53 9.14
C LEU A 6 9.34 1.08 8.73
N ALA A 7 8.09 0.80 8.31
CA ALA A 7 7.72 -0.53 7.82
C ALA A 7 8.62 -0.97 6.65
N LYS A 8 8.96 -0.07 5.70
CA LYS A 8 9.90 -0.38 4.61
C LYS A 8 11.28 -0.81 5.13
N VAL A 9 11.83 -0.10 6.11
CA VAL A 9 13.16 -0.41 6.68
C VAL A 9 13.15 -1.77 7.36
N ILE A 10 12.14 -2.06 8.19
CA ILE A 10 12.04 -3.35 8.87
C ILE A 10 11.90 -4.47 7.84
N CYS A 11 11.08 -4.28 6.80
CA CYS A 11 10.89 -5.31 5.77
C CYS A 11 12.15 -5.56 4.92
N ARG A 12 12.94 -4.52 4.63
CA ARG A 12 14.26 -4.67 4.03
C ARG A 12 15.20 -5.49 4.89
N ASN A 13 15.23 -5.22 6.20
CA ASN A 13 16.07 -5.97 7.14
C ASN A 13 15.63 -7.44 7.27
N MET A 14 14.36 -7.74 7.01
CA MET A 14 13.82 -9.09 6.94
C MET A 14 14.08 -9.79 5.59
N GLY A 15 14.79 -9.16 4.65
CA GLY A 15 15.11 -9.73 3.33
C GLY A 15 13.96 -9.70 2.32
N MET A 16 12.91 -8.92 2.58
CA MET A 16 11.81 -8.75 1.61
C MET A 16 12.22 -7.85 0.45
N GLN A 17 11.73 -8.16 -0.75
CA GLN A 17 12.01 -7.36 -1.95
C GLN A 17 10.87 -6.42 -2.35
N LYS A 18 9.63 -6.76 -1.97
CA LYS A 18 8.44 -5.97 -2.30
C LYS A 18 7.38 -6.08 -1.20
N LEU A 19 6.59 -5.03 -1.05
CA LEU A 19 5.45 -4.95 -0.14
C LEU A 19 4.16 -4.75 -0.92
N LEU A 20 3.12 -5.48 -0.54
CA LEU A 20 1.76 -5.24 -1.02
C LEU A 20 1.00 -4.44 0.03
N ILE A 21 0.49 -3.28 -0.34
CA ILE A 21 -0.30 -2.42 0.54
C ILE A 21 -1.62 -2.13 -0.12
N SER A 22 -2.72 -2.35 0.59
CA SER A 22 -4.05 -2.01 0.14
C SER A 22 -4.60 -0.80 0.89
N CYS A 23 -5.41 0.01 0.20
CA CYS A 23 -6.26 1.01 0.84
C CYS A 23 -7.60 1.09 0.11
N HIS A 24 -8.65 1.56 0.79
CA HIS A 24 -9.90 1.82 0.09
C HIS A 24 -9.78 3.01 -0.87
N LYS A 25 -10.45 2.92 -2.02
CA LYS A 25 -10.47 3.96 -3.06
C LYS A 25 -11.12 5.25 -2.58
N ASP A 26 -12.04 5.16 -1.62
CA ASP A 26 -12.67 6.31 -0.95
C ASP A 26 -11.72 7.05 0.01
N ASN A 27 -10.48 6.56 0.21
CA ASN A 27 -9.45 7.20 1.01
C ASN A 27 -8.28 7.70 0.12
N PRO A 28 -8.46 8.83 -0.59
CA PRO A 28 -7.44 9.37 -1.47
C PRO A 28 -6.18 9.84 -0.71
N ALA A 29 -6.29 10.19 0.57
CA ALA A 29 -5.16 10.55 1.41
C ALA A 29 -4.19 9.36 1.58
N SER A 30 -4.71 8.16 1.86
CA SER A 30 -3.90 6.94 1.95
C SER A 30 -3.28 6.59 0.60
N ALA A 31 -4.04 6.64 -0.48
CA ALA A 31 -3.53 6.39 -1.83
C ALA A 31 -2.39 7.36 -2.22
N ARG A 32 -2.47 8.63 -1.80
CA ARG A 32 -1.41 9.62 -2.02
C ARG A 32 -0.15 9.30 -1.21
N ILE A 33 -0.31 8.90 0.05
CA ILE A 33 0.79 8.51 0.95
C ILE A 33 1.52 7.28 0.40
N ILE A 34 0.78 6.26 -0.03
CA ILE A 34 1.35 5.02 -0.61
C ILE A 34 2.13 5.34 -1.89
N ARG A 35 1.53 6.10 -2.82
CA ARG A 35 2.20 6.54 -4.05
C ARG A 35 3.46 7.35 -3.78
N SER A 36 3.42 8.27 -2.80
CA SER A 36 4.58 9.06 -2.39
C SER A 36 5.74 8.21 -1.81
N ASN A 37 5.51 6.93 -1.48
CA ASN A 37 6.54 6.01 -0.96
C ASN A 37 7.01 4.98 -1.99
N GLY A 38 6.66 5.19 -3.26
CA GLY A 38 6.98 4.31 -4.38
C GLY A 38 5.93 3.24 -4.63
N GLY A 39 4.70 3.42 -4.13
CA GLY A 39 3.59 2.51 -4.41
C GLY A 39 3.08 2.61 -5.84
N VAL A 40 3.10 1.50 -6.58
CA VAL A 40 2.57 1.34 -7.92
C VAL A 40 1.26 0.56 -7.85
N LEU A 41 0.18 1.09 -8.42
CA LEU A 41 -1.13 0.43 -8.40
C LEU A 41 -1.05 -0.88 -9.19
N GLU A 42 -1.34 -2.01 -8.53
CA GLU A 42 -1.45 -3.33 -9.14
C GLU A 42 -2.83 -3.51 -9.78
N ASN A 43 -3.87 -3.35 -8.97
CA ASN A 43 -5.26 -3.60 -9.34
C ASN A 43 -6.21 -2.99 -8.31
N GLU A 44 -7.49 -2.98 -8.68
CA GLU A 44 -8.61 -2.63 -7.82
C GLU A 44 -9.47 -3.88 -7.62
N VAL A 45 -9.85 -4.18 -6.39
CA VAL A 45 -10.71 -5.33 -6.04
C VAL A 45 -11.89 -4.84 -5.21
N THR A 46 -13.07 -5.43 -5.43
CA THR A 46 -14.24 -5.13 -4.61
C THR A 46 -14.13 -5.94 -3.32
N ASP A 47 -14.18 -5.25 -2.18
CA ASP A 47 -14.26 -5.88 -0.87
C ASP A 47 -15.66 -6.46 -0.69
N GLU A 48 -15.74 -7.79 -0.61
CA GLU A 48 -17.00 -8.53 -0.51
C GLU A 48 -17.78 -8.23 0.78
N ARG A 49 -17.12 -7.67 1.81
CA ARG A 49 -17.75 -7.42 3.12
C ARG A 49 -18.56 -6.13 3.16
N ASN A 50 -18.17 -5.13 2.37
CA ASN A 50 -18.72 -3.78 2.44
C ASN A 50 -18.98 -3.16 1.04
N GLY A 51 -18.71 -3.90 -0.03
CA GLY A 51 -18.88 -3.47 -1.41
C GLY A 51 -17.92 -2.36 -1.85
N LYS A 52 -16.94 -2.00 -1.01
CA LYS A 52 -16.01 -0.90 -1.30
C LYS A 52 -14.88 -1.36 -2.20
N ILE A 53 -14.39 -0.45 -3.05
CA ILE A 53 -13.23 -0.73 -3.89
C ILE A 53 -11.96 -0.60 -3.04
N LEU A 54 -11.17 -1.65 -2.98
CA LEU A 54 -9.80 -1.66 -2.47
C LEU A 54 -8.82 -1.48 -3.64
N GLN A 55 -7.88 -0.56 -3.49
CA GLN A 55 -6.75 -0.37 -4.38
C GLN A 55 -5.54 -1.07 -3.77
N ARG A 56 -4.85 -1.93 -4.52
CA ARG A 56 -3.65 -2.64 -4.06
C ARG A 56 -2.42 -2.07 -4.76
N TYR A 57 -1.36 -1.83 -4.01
CA TYR A 57 -0.14 -1.20 -4.47
C TYR A 57 1.08 -2.05 -4.14
N TRP A 58 1.97 -2.23 -5.10
CA TRP A 58 3.31 -2.75 -4.86
C TRP A 58 4.28 -1.62 -4.53
N ILE A 59 5.05 -1.80 -3.46
CA ILE A 59 6.22 -0.98 -3.15
C ILE A 59 7.45 -1.87 -3.26
N THR A 60 8.34 -1.56 -4.20
CA THR A 60 9.68 -2.17 -4.24
C THR A 60 10.51 -1.57 -3.10
N LEU A 61 11.18 -2.45 -2.35
CA LEU A 61 11.84 -2.08 -1.11
C LEU A 61 13.18 -1.43 -1.31
#